data_AF-A0A7Y6KAF8-F1
#
_entry.id   AF-A0A7Y6KAF8-F1
#
_cell.length_a   1.000
_cell.length_b   1.000
_cell.length_c   1.000
_cell.angle_alpha   90.00
_cell.angle_beta   90.00
_cell.angle_gamma   90.00
#
_symmetry.space_group_name_H-M   'P 1'
#
loop_
_entity.id
_entity.type
_entity.pdbx_description
1 polymer ?
#
loop_
_entity_poly.entity_id
_entity_poly.type
_entity_poly.pdbx_seq_one_letter_code
_entity_poly.pdbx_strand_id
1 'polypeptide(L)'
;MFSSLVALLPEATQMRIARWRFQGVRETFYKETRLDIEKKGLRDVETLRERLETYESRNRKRGRIEWKVFAKVRERLVKGDSFSAAIKPFIPGDEFTLFDIADESTRKDAVVRGFELAEMAAFAKRTLSSQTAMQVAYPTFLLIYLYGFCMMFGGMIYPQVVEIRPLEQWPDAGRLLYHIDTFAYEYWWVSTSLILGAIVAYFYSLKRWVGRVRARFDNFPLMWRNRRDMRAALLIVSLAGLFDSNLTLRAAINRVAHTADPWLRWHLMTMSKRLTQHPDQPMRALDTGIFSEMIVDTITDAAGRDQFEAAIKSLGRESLARVVEAVKRNARLTHYVLLAFAVVLFLTIGVGSYIVTGAVNMTGGIPVAGAQ
;
A
#
# COMPACT_ATOMS: atom_id res chain seq x y z
N MET A 1 -13.97 24.05 12.19
CA MET A 1 -12.68 24.69 11.82
C MET A 1 -12.16 24.18 10.47
N PHE A 2 -11.93 22.87 10.28
CA PHE A 2 -11.42 22.33 9.00
C PHE A 2 -12.35 22.56 7.79
N SER A 3 -13.67 22.43 7.97
CA SER A 3 -14.66 22.66 6.90
C SER A 3 -14.72 24.13 6.44
N SER A 4 -14.53 25.07 7.36
CA SER A 4 -14.55 26.51 7.14
C SER A 4 -13.35 26.97 6.30
N LEU A 5 -12.16 26.44 6.60
CA LEU A 5 -10.93 26.76 5.85
C LEU A 5 -10.94 26.16 4.44
N VAL A 6 -11.50 24.96 4.28
CA VAL A 6 -11.56 24.33 2.96
C VAL A 6 -12.57 25.03 2.04
N ALA A 7 -13.62 25.67 2.58
CA ALA A 7 -14.60 26.42 1.80
C ALA A 7 -14.00 27.64 1.06
N LEU A 8 -12.89 28.19 1.55
CA LEU A 8 -12.17 29.33 0.94
C LEU A 8 -11.26 28.92 -0.23
N LEU A 9 -11.01 27.63 -0.43
CA LEU A 9 -10.13 27.13 -1.48
C LEU A 9 -10.83 27.09 -2.85
N PRO A 10 -10.10 27.14 -3.97
CA PRO A 10 -10.68 26.92 -5.30
C PRO A 10 -11.42 25.59 -5.40
N GLU A 11 -12.50 25.52 -6.19
CA GLU A 11 -13.35 24.33 -6.29
C GLU A 11 -12.57 23.07 -6.68
N ALA A 12 -11.59 23.19 -7.58
CA ALA A 12 -10.73 22.10 -7.98
C ALA A 12 -9.94 21.50 -6.79
N THR A 13 -9.45 22.36 -5.89
CA THR A 13 -8.73 21.95 -4.68
C THR A 13 -9.69 21.31 -3.69
N GLN A 14 -10.88 21.88 -3.50
CA GLN A 14 -11.92 21.28 -2.66
C GLN A 14 -12.29 19.88 -3.15
N MET A 15 -12.42 19.70 -4.47
CA MET A 15 -12.73 18.39 -5.06
C MET A 15 -11.58 17.38 -4.88
N ARG A 16 -10.32 17.81 -4.96
CA ARG A 16 -9.17 16.94 -4.65
C ARG A 16 -9.19 16.46 -3.20
N ILE A 17 -9.49 17.34 -2.26
CA ILE A 17 -9.63 17.01 -0.83
C ILE A 17 -10.83 16.07 -0.62
N ALA A 18 -11.97 16.35 -1.28
CA ALA A 18 -13.16 15.52 -1.24
C ALA A 18 -12.87 14.10 -1.74
N ARG A 19 -12.16 13.96 -2.87
CA ARG A 19 -11.73 12.66 -3.41
C ARG A 19 -10.80 11.91 -2.47
N TRP A 20 -9.86 12.61 -1.82
CA TRP A 20 -8.96 11.99 -0.84
C TRP A 20 -9.72 11.49 0.39
N ARG A 21 -10.60 12.31 0.97
CA ARG A 21 -11.48 11.90 2.07
C ARG A 21 -12.39 10.74 1.69
N PHE A 22 -12.92 10.75 0.47
CA PHE A 22 -13.74 9.68 -0.07
C PHE A 22 -13.04 8.31 -0.05
N GLN A 23 -11.70 8.27 -0.21
CA GLN A 23 -10.95 7.00 -0.11
C GLN A 23 -11.11 6.29 1.24
N GLY A 24 -11.33 7.04 2.32
CA GLY A 24 -11.51 6.49 3.67
C GLY A 24 -12.93 5.98 3.94
N VAL A 25 -13.93 6.43 3.19
CA VAL A 25 -15.36 6.12 3.43
C VAL A 25 -15.98 5.22 2.35
N ARG A 26 -15.28 5.01 1.23
CA ARG A 26 -15.74 4.19 0.10
C ARG A 26 -16.13 2.76 0.47
N GLU A 27 -15.41 2.12 1.39
CA GLU A 27 -15.70 0.75 1.86
C GLU A 27 -17.11 0.69 2.46
N THR A 28 -17.40 1.61 3.40
CA THR A 28 -18.72 1.74 4.01
C THR A 28 -19.78 2.12 2.98
N PHE A 29 -19.46 3.00 2.05
CA PHE A 29 -20.38 3.36 0.97
C PHE A 29 -20.75 2.14 0.11
N TYR A 30 -19.79 1.31 -0.30
CA TYR A 30 -20.05 0.11 -1.08
C TYR A 30 -20.89 -0.91 -0.31
N LYS A 31 -20.50 -1.19 0.94
CA LYS A 31 -21.22 -2.11 1.83
C LYS A 31 -22.69 -1.73 2.00
N GLU A 32 -22.92 -0.47 2.37
CA GLU A 32 -24.27 0.01 2.64
C GLU A 32 -25.13 0.08 1.37
N THR A 33 -24.53 0.45 0.23
CA THR A 33 -25.23 0.46 -1.06
C THR A 33 -25.59 -0.97 -1.48
N ARG A 34 -24.70 -1.94 -1.27
CA ARG A 34 -24.97 -3.36 -1.49
C ARG A 34 -26.16 -3.86 -0.66
N LEU A 35 -26.15 -3.59 0.64
CA LEU A 35 -27.23 -4.01 1.56
C LEU A 35 -28.59 -3.40 1.18
N ASP A 36 -28.60 -2.16 0.70
CA ASP A 36 -29.83 -1.51 0.24
C ASP A 36 -30.35 -2.15 -1.07
N ILE A 37 -29.46 -2.47 -2.01
CA ILE A 37 -29.82 -3.15 -3.27
C ILE A 37 -30.36 -4.56 -2.99
N GLU A 38 -29.71 -5.33 -2.10
CA GLU A 38 -30.13 -6.67 -1.69
C GLU A 38 -31.53 -6.66 -1.05
N LYS A 39 -31.81 -5.70 -0.17
CA LYS A 39 -33.09 -5.62 0.55
C LYS A 39 -34.23 -5.12 -0.32
N LYS A 40 -33.97 -4.15 -1.17
CA LYS A 40 -35.03 -3.47 -1.93
C LYS A 40 -35.22 -4.04 -3.34
N GLY A 41 -34.32 -4.91 -3.82
CA GLY A 41 -34.38 -5.53 -5.15
C GLY A 41 -34.07 -4.54 -6.29
N LEU A 42 -33.37 -3.46 -5.98
CA LEU A 42 -33.33 -2.28 -6.82
C LEU A 42 -32.14 -2.30 -7.77
N ARG A 43 -32.39 -2.79 -9.00
CA ARG A 43 -31.48 -2.59 -10.16
C ARG A 43 -31.56 -1.17 -10.73
N ASP A 44 -32.41 -0.32 -10.16
CA ASP A 44 -32.81 0.93 -10.80
C ASP A 44 -31.86 2.09 -10.47
N VAL A 45 -31.49 2.85 -11.50
CA VAL A 45 -30.64 4.06 -11.41
C VAL A 45 -31.23 5.03 -10.37
N GLU A 46 -32.56 5.04 -10.27
CA GLU A 46 -33.31 5.86 -9.33
C GLU A 46 -32.98 5.57 -7.86
N THR A 47 -32.71 4.31 -7.53
CA THR A 47 -32.34 3.94 -6.16
C THR A 47 -30.94 4.38 -5.80
N LEU A 48 -30.00 4.21 -6.73
CA LEU A 48 -28.65 4.71 -6.56
C LEU A 48 -28.68 6.24 -6.42
N ARG A 49 -29.54 6.91 -7.19
CA ARG A 49 -29.77 8.36 -7.11
C ARG A 49 -30.28 8.78 -5.72
N GLU A 50 -31.35 8.16 -5.22
CA GLU A 50 -31.89 8.42 -3.87
C GLU A 50 -30.85 8.18 -2.77
N ARG A 51 -30.05 7.12 -2.91
CA ARG A 51 -29.01 6.79 -1.93
C ARG A 51 -27.90 7.83 -1.94
N LEU A 52 -27.44 8.25 -3.11
CA LEU A 52 -26.43 9.30 -3.26
C LEU A 52 -26.94 10.63 -2.70
N GLU A 53 -28.21 10.96 -2.91
CA GLU A 53 -28.86 12.15 -2.32
C GLU A 53 -28.90 12.08 -0.79
N THR A 54 -29.23 10.92 -0.24
CA THR A 54 -29.20 10.69 1.21
C THR A 54 -27.79 10.89 1.78
N TYR A 55 -26.76 10.34 1.12
CA TYR A 55 -25.36 10.54 1.52
C TYR A 55 -24.90 11.98 1.37
N GLU A 56 -25.28 12.65 0.28
CA GLU A 56 -24.98 14.05 0.05
C GLU A 56 -25.55 14.92 1.18
N SER A 57 -26.86 14.83 1.43
CA SER A 57 -27.55 15.61 2.47
C SER A 57 -26.98 15.35 3.86
N ARG A 58 -26.75 14.07 4.20
CA ARG A 58 -26.18 13.68 5.50
C ARG A 58 -24.76 14.23 5.71
N ASN A 59 -23.89 14.12 4.70
CA ASN A 59 -22.51 14.60 4.81
C ASN A 59 -22.46 16.14 4.78
N ARG A 60 -23.33 16.78 3.99
CA ARG A 60 -23.46 18.24 3.96
C ARG A 60 -23.88 18.80 5.32
N LYS A 61 -24.90 18.21 5.96
CA LYS A 61 -25.34 18.57 7.32
C LYS A 61 -24.24 18.40 8.38
N ARG A 62 -23.38 17.38 8.21
CA ARG A 62 -22.25 17.10 9.12
C ARG A 62 -20.99 17.91 8.81
N GLY A 63 -21.02 18.82 7.82
CA GLY A 63 -19.85 19.60 7.40
C GLY A 63 -18.73 18.76 6.78
N ARG A 64 -19.07 17.59 6.23
CA ARG A 64 -18.14 16.57 5.71
C ARG A 64 -17.98 16.70 4.20
N ILE A 65 -16.80 17.13 3.74
CA ILE A 65 -16.55 17.54 2.35
C ILE A 65 -16.77 16.43 1.30
N GLU A 66 -16.74 15.16 1.68
CA GLU A 66 -17.06 14.04 0.80
C GLU A 66 -18.47 14.13 0.19
N TRP A 67 -19.38 14.96 0.73
CA TRP A 67 -20.67 15.27 0.09
C TRP A 67 -20.52 15.72 -1.37
N LYS A 68 -19.42 16.43 -1.70
CA LYS A 68 -19.14 16.89 -3.06
C LYS A 68 -18.93 15.75 -4.05
N VAL A 69 -18.38 14.62 -3.58
CA VAL A 69 -18.21 13.43 -4.42
C VAL A 69 -19.56 12.81 -4.71
N PHE A 70 -20.39 12.61 -3.68
CA PHE A 70 -21.74 12.07 -3.85
C PHE A 70 -22.61 12.95 -4.76
N ALA A 71 -22.53 14.28 -4.59
CA ALA A 71 -23.21 15.23 -5.47
C ALA A 71 -22.75 15.11 -6.93
N LYS A 72 -21.43 15.00 -7.17
CA LYS A 72 -20.91 14.92 -8.55
C LYS A 72 -21.21 13.59 -9.23
N VAL A 73 -21.21 12.49 -8.48
CA VAL A 73 -21.64 11.18 -8.99
C VAL A 73 -23.14 11.20 -9.31
N ARG A 74 -23.97 11.78 -8.42
CA ARG A 74 -25.40 11.94 -8.66
C ARG A 74 -25.69 12.79 -9.90
N GLU A 75 -25.00 13.92 -10.06
CA GLU A 75 -25.14 14.79 -11.25
C GLU A 75 -24.86 14.02 -12.54
N ARG A 76 -23.85 13.15 -12.55
CA ARG A 76 -23.52 12.31 -13.72
C ARG A 76 -24.56 11.24 -14.00
N LEU A 77 -25.07 10.58 -12.97
CA LEU A 77 -26.18 9.62 -13.13
C LEU A 77 -27.43 10.28 -13.71
N VAL A 78 -27.79 11.48 -13.24
CA VAL A 78 -28.93 12.25 -13.78
C VAL A 78 -28.72 12.63 -15.25
N LYS A 79 -27.47 12.82 -15.67
CA LYS A 79 -27.09 13.07 -17.07
C LYS A 79 -27.12 11.81 -17.96
N GLY A 80 -27.39 10.63 -17.39
CA GLY A 80 -27.49 9.37 -18.12
C GLY A 80 -26.21 8.52 -18.13
N ASP A 81 -25.16 8.92 -17.40
CA ASP A 81 -23.97 8.08 -17.26
C ASP A 81 -24.31 6.81 -16.45
N SER A 82 -23.67 5.68 -16.79
CA SER A 82 -23.70 4.49 -15.93
C SER A 82 -23.02 4.77 -14.59
N PHE A 83 -23.36 3.99 -13.55
CA PHE A 83 -22.74 4.16 -12.24
C PHE A 83 -21.22 4.02 -12.28
N SER A 84 -20.69 3.02 -12.99
CA SER A 84 -19.25 2.83 -13.16
C SER A 84 -18.59 4.07 -13.79
N ALA A 85 -19.18 4.65 -14.83
CA ALA A 85 -18.68 5.84 -15.50
C ALA A 85 -18.75 7.09 -14.61
N ALA A 86 -19.84 7.25 -13.85
CA ALA A 86 -20.06 8.36 -12.94
C ALA A 86 -19.03 8.37 -11.79
N ILE A 87 -18.73 7.20 -11.21
CA ILE A 87 -17.83 7.08 -10.06
C ILE A 87 -16.33 7.00 -10.43
N LYS A 88 -16.01 6.63 -11.69
CA LYS A 88 -14.64 6.44 -12.21
C LYS A 88 -13.60 7.49 -11.76
N PRO A 89 -13.88 8.81 -11.76
CA PRO A 89 -12.88 9.80 -11.36
C PRO A 89 -12.50 9.75 -9.88
N PHE A 90 -13.34 9.13 -9.05
CA PHE A 90 -13.23 9.14 -7.59
C PHE A 90 -12.66 7.86 -7.00
N ILE A 91 -12.56 6.79 -7.78
CA ILE A 91 -12.12 5.47 -7.32
C ILE A 91 -10.85 5.00 -8.04
N PRO A 92 -10.08 4.05 -7.48
CA PRO A 92 -8.96 3.42 -8.18
C PRO A 92 -9.42 2.57 -9.36
N GLY A 93 -8.52 2.40 -10.35
CA GLY A 93 -8.83 1.67 -11.59
C GLY A 93 -9.24 0.20 -11.39
N ASP A 94 -8.73 -0.46 -10.35
CA ASP A 94 -9.10 -1.84 -10.04
C ASP A 94 -10.51 -1.96 -9.47
N GLU A 95 -10.96 -1.03 -8.63
CA GLU A 95 -12.36 -0.98 -8.18
C GLU A 95 -13.30 -0.58 -9.31
N PHE A 96 -12.87 0.35 -10.18
CA PHE A 96 -13.63 0.70 -11.38
C PHE A 96 -13.84 -0.52 -12.28
N THR A 97 -12.82 -1.34 -12.47
CA THR A 97 -12.92 -2.56 -13.29
C THR A 97 -13.98 -3.51 -12.76
N LEU A 98 -14.15 -3.63 -11.44
CA LEU A 98 -15.18 -4.48 -10.84
C LEU A 98 -16.60 -3.95 -11.10
N PHE A 99 -16.80 -2.63 -11.06
CA PHE A 99 -18.08 -2.02 -11.42
C PHE A 99 -18.36 -2.08 -12.92
N ASP A 100 -17.34 -1.89 -13.75
CA ASP A 100 -17.41 -1.97 -15.20
C ASP A 100 -17.83 -3.38 -15.66
N ILE A 101 -17.29 -4.43 -15.02
CA ILE A 101 -17.72 -5.83 -15.23
C ILE A 101 -19.17 -6.05 -14.80
N ALA A 102 -19.59 -5.45 -13.68
CA ALA A 102 -20.94 -5.61 -13.15
C ALA A 102 -22.00 -4.92 -14.03
N ASP A 103 -21.67 -3.74 -14.58
CA ASP A 103 -22.55 -2.98 -15.46
C ASP A 103 -22.81 -3.70 -16.81
N GLU A 104 -21.81 -4.41 -17.34
CA GLU A 104 -21.93 -5.18 -18.59
C GLU A 104 -22.63 -6.54 -18.40
N SER A 105 -22.69 -7.05 -17.18
CA SER A 105 -23.22 -8.39 -16.93
C SER A 105 -24.75 -8.41 -16.94
N THR A 106 -25.32 -9.36 -17.68
CA THR A 106 -26.78 -9.52 -17.78
C THR A 106 -27.41 -10.17 -16.54
N ARG A 107 -26.59 -10.74 -15.65
CA ARG A 107 -27.06 -11.47 -14.46
C ARG A 107 -27.74 -10.53 -13.46
N LYS A 108 -28.84 -11.00 -12.86
CA LYS A 108 -29.67 -10.20 -11.93
C LYS A 108 -28.91 -9.73 -10.68
N ASP A 109 -27.94 -10.53 -10.26
CA ASP A 109 -27.10 -10.33 -9.08
C ASP A 109 -25.74 -9.67 -9.40
N ALA A 110 -25.50 -9.26 -10.65
CA ALA A 110 -24.23 -8.67 -11.06
C ALA A 110 -23.89 -7.39 -10.31
N VAL A 111 -24.86 -6.49 -10.14
CA VAL A 111 -24.67 -5.21 -9.43
C VAL A 111 -24.31 -5.45 -7.96
N VAL A 112 -25.03 -6.35 -7.28
CA VAL A 112 -24.77 -6.74 -5.89
C VAL A 112 -23.35 -7.28 -5.74
N ARG A 113 -22.97 -8.24 -6.60
CA ARG A 113 -21.61 -8.79 -6.63
C ARG A 113 -20.54 -7.74 -6.94
N GLY A 114 -20.82 -6.79 -7.83
CA GLY A 114 -19.92 -5.69 -8.14
C GLY A 114 -19.60 -4.85 -6.91
N PHE A 115 -20.62 -4.48 -6.14
CA PHE A 115 -20.45 -3.78 -4.87
C PHE A 115 -19.77 -4.65 -3.79
N GLU A 116 -20.06 -5.94 -3.73
CA GLU A 116 -19.42 -6.88 -2.80
C GLU A 116 -17.92 -6.98 -3.07
N LEU A 117 -17.52 -7.20 -4.33
CA LEU A 117 -16.12 -7.30 -4.70
C LEU A 117 -15.40 -5.96 -4.51
N ALA A 118 -16.06 -4.83 -4.82
CA ALA A 118 -15.50 -3.50 -4.57
C ALA A 118 -15.36 -3.20 -3.07
N GLU A 119 -16.32 -3.64 -2.23
CA GLU A 119 -16.24 -3.61 -0.77
C GLU A 119 -15.03 -4.39 -0.28
N MET A 120 -14.88 -5.65 -0.70
CA MET A 120 -13.75 -6.51 -0.33
C MET A 120 -12.42 -5.91 -0.77
N ALA A 121 -12.34 -5.35 -1.99
CA ALA A 121 -11.14 -4.69 -2.51
C ALA A 121 -10.78 -3.44 -1.69
N ALA A 122 -11.78 -2.63 -1.34
CA ALA A 122 -11.59 -1.44 -0.53
C ALA A 122 -11.15 -1.79 0.90
N PHE A 123 -11.78 -2.78 1.51
CA PHE A 123 -11.42 -3.33 2.82
C PHE A 123 -10.00 -3.89 2.82
N ALA A 124 -9.63 -4.69 1.81
CA ALA A 124 -8.32 -5.30 1.72
C ALA A 124 -7.20 -4.24 1.61
N LYS A 125 -7.40 -3.21 0.80
CA LYS A 125 -6.47 -2.07 0.70
C LYS A 125 -6.38 -1.28 2.00
N ARG A 126 -7.51 -1.01 2.66
CA ARG A 126 -7.54 -0.29 3.93
C ARG A 126 -6.77 -1.06 4.99
N THR A 127 -7.09 -2.34 5.17
CA THR A 127 -6.41 -3.23 6.11
C THR A 127 -4.92 -3.32 5.81
N LEU A 128 -4.52 -3.44 4.54
CA LEU A 128 -3.11 -3.41 4.16
C LEU A 128 -2.42 -2.11 4.60
N SER A 129 -3.02 -0.96 4.32
CA SER A 129 -2.44 0.33 4.68
C SER A 129 -2.38 0.57 6.19
N SER A 130 -3.45 0.27 6.92
CA SER A 130 -3.55 0.55 8.36
C SER A 130 -2.70 -0.40 9.18
N GLN A 131 -2.72 -1.70 8.87
CA GLN A 131 -1.92 -2.70 9.57
C GLN A 131 -0.43 -2.43 9.31
N THR A 132 -0.02 -2.20 8.07
CA THR A 132 1.38 -1.90 7.75
C THR A 132 1.84 -0.61 8.45
N ALA A 133 1.02 0.44 8.44
CA ALA A 133 1.37 1.71 9.10
C ALA A 133 1.54 1.54 10.62
N MET A 134 0.60 0.85 11.29
CA MET A 134 0.68 0.61 12.73
C MET A 134 1.91 -0.23 13.10
N GLN A 135 2.21 -1.26 12.31
CA GLN A 135 3.33 -2.16 12.57
C GLN A 135 4.70 -1.49 12.34
N VAL A 136 4.80 -0.53 11.42
CA VAL A 136 6.04 0.22 11.15
C VAL A 136 6.21 1.41 12.08
N ALA A 137 5.13 1.95 12.64
CA ALA A 137 5.16 3.16 13.48
C ALA A 137 6.10 3.04 14.70
N TYR A 138 6.03 1.94 15.45
CA TYR A 138 6.83 1.79 16.68
C TYR A 138 8.34 1.63 16.41
N PRO A 139 8.81 0.73 15.51
CA PRO A 139 10.22 0.69 15.13
C PRO A 139 10.73 2.04 14.56
N THR A 140 9.89 2.75 13.81
CA THR A 140 10.24 4.07 13.27
C THR A 140 10.44 5.09 14.38
N PHE A 141 9.54 5.11 15.38
CA PHE A 141 9.68 5.97 16.55
C PHE A 141 10.97 5.68 17.32
N LEU A 142 11.33 4.41 17.50
CA LEU A 142 12.58 4.02 18.15
C LEU A 142 13.82 4.50 17.37
N LEU A 143 13.80 4.41 16.04
CA LEU A 143 14.89 4.92 15.19
C LEU A 143 15.00 6.45 15.25
N ILE A 144 13.87 7.17 15.29
CA ILE A 144 13.86 8.64 15.48
C ILE A 144 14.43 9.00 16.85
N TYR A 145 14.04 8.27 17.90
CA TYR A 145 14.57 8.45 19.25
C TYR A 145 16.08 8.22 19.31
N LEU A 146 16.57 7.12 18.71
CA LEU A 146 18.00 6.83 18.58
C LEU A 146 18.74 7.95 17.84
N TYR A 147 18.18 8.45 16.74
CA TYR A 147 18.79 9.55 15.99
C TYR A 147 18.92 10.82 16.83
N GLY A 148 17.90 11.16 17.61
CA GLY A 148 17.97 12.26 18.57
C GLY A 148 19.04 12.06 19.65
N PHE A 149 19.23 10.81 20.10
CA PHE A 149 20.30 10.46 21.02
C PHE A 149 21.69 10.67 20.39
N CYS A 150 21.89 10.25 19.14
CA CYS A 150 23.14 10.49 18.40
C CYS A 150 23.43 11.99 18.27
N MET A 151 22.41 12.81 17.96
CA MET A 151 22.56 14.27 17.90
C MET A 151 22.95 14.89 19.24
N MET A 152 22.38 14.40 20.35
CA MET A 152 22.73 14.85 21.69
C MET A 152 24.19 14.52 22.04
N PHE A 153 24.63 13.29 21.75
CA PHE A 153 26.01 12.87 22.01
C PHE A 153 27.01 13.63 21.14
N GLY A 154 26.78 13.70 19.83
CA GLY A 154 27.67 14.38 18.90
C GLY A 154 27.77 15.89 19.13
N GLY A 155 26.66 16.55 19.50
CA GLY A 155 26.62 18.01 19.64
C GLY A 155 26.91 18.55 21.04
N MET A 156 26.63 17.78 22.11
CA MET A 156 26.75 18.28 23.49
C MET A 156 27.76 17.50 24.33
N ILE A 157 27.74 16.17 24.27
CA ILE A 157 28.53 15.34 25.18
C ILE A 157 29.96 15.19 24.67
N TYR A 158 30.13 14.68 23.45
CA TYR A 158 31.46 14.37 22.91
C TYR A 158 32.41 15.56 22.80
N PRO A 159 31.98 16.79 22.43
CA PRO A 159 32.88 17.95 22.48
C PRO A 159 33.51 18.15 23.87
N GLN A 160 32.73 17.99 24.94
CA GLN A 160 33.23 18.13 26.32
C GLN A 160 34.18 16.98 26.71
N VAL A 161 33.88 15.75 26.27
CA VAL A 161 34.73 14.59 26.56
C VAL A 161 36.08 14.68 25.83
N VAL A 162 36.09 15.19 24.60
CA VAL A 162 37.32 15.40 23.82
C VAL A 162 38.21 16.48 24.43
N GLU A 163 37.65 17.53 25.04
CA GLU A 163 38.42 18.53 25.80
C GLU A 163 39.15 17.92 27.00
N ILE A 164 38.57 16.90 27.65
CA ILE A 164 39.17 16.22 28.80
C ILE A 164 40.24 15.20 28.34
N ARG A 165 39.94 14.43 27.29
CA ARG A 165 40.79 13.37 26.76
C ARG A 165 40.80 13.42 25.24
N PRO A 166 41.96 13.68 24.60
CA PRO A 166 42.03 13.78 23.14
C PRO A 166 41.68 12.45 22.47
N LEU A 167 41.09 12.52 21.27
CA LEU A 167 40.45 11.41 20.58
C LEU A 167 41.40 10.23 20.31
N GLU A 168 42.70 10.48 20.18
CA GLU A 168 43.73 9.45 19.94
C GLU A 168 43.87 8.46 21.09
N GLN A 169 43.47 8.87 22.30
CA GLN A 169 43.53 8.04 23.51
C GLN A 169 42.26 7.18 23.68
N TRP A 170 41.27 7.32 22.79
CA TRP A 170 40.01 6.59 22.89
C TRP A 170 40.13 5.21 22.25
N PRO A 171 39.38 4.20 22.76
CA PRO A 171 39.26 2.91 22.09
C PRO A 171 38.71 3.05 20.66
N ASP A 172 39.10 2.16 19.74
CA ASP A 172 38.68 2.18 18.33
C ASP A 172 37.16 2.24 18.15
N ALA A 173 36.42 1.46 18.94
CA ALA A 173 34.96 1.48 18.92
C ALA A 173 34.38 2.84 19.35
N GLY A 174 35.03 3.52 20.31
CA GLY A 174 34.64 4.86 20.74
C GLY A 174 34.90 5.93 19.68
N ARG A 175 36.02 5.82 18.94
CA ARG A 175 36.30 6.69 17.80
C ARG A 175 35.28 6.53 16.67
N LEU A 176 34.87 5.28 16.38
CA LEU A 176 33.83 5.02 15.39
C LEU A 176 32.48 5.65 15.80
N LEU A 177 32.08 5.50 17.07
CA LEU A 177 30.84 6.08 17.59
C LEU A 177 30.88 7.61 17.59
N TYR A 178 32.02 8.21 17.97
CA TYR A 178 32.24 9.66 17.85
C TYR A 178 31.96 10.14 16.42
N HIS A 179 32.56 9.50 15.40
CA HIS A 179 32.33 9.90 14.02
C HIS A 179 30.87 9.73 13.57
N ILE A 180 30.19 8.66 13.99
CA ILE A 180 28.77 8.42 13.67
C ILE A 180 27.89 9.51 14.28
N ASP A 181 28.05 9.80 15.57
CA ASP A 181 27.20 10.73 16.31
C ASP A 181 27.48 12.18 15.91
N THR A 182 28.75 12.56 15.72
CA THR A 182 29.13 13.88 15.20
C THR A 182 28.65 14.07 13.76
N PHE A 183 28.71 13.04 12.91
CA PHE A 183 28.11 13.10 11.56
C PHE A 183 26.60 13.32 11.62
N ALA A 184 25.89 12.64 12.52
CA ALA A 184 24.46 12.81 12.70
C ALA A 184 24.09 14.23 13.13
N TYR A 185 24.94 14.89 13.92
CA TYR A 185 24.78 16.27 14.36
C TYR A 185 25.11 17.29 13.25
N GLU A 186 26.31 17.23 12.68
CA GLU A 186 26.79 18.22 11.69
C GLU A 186 26.08 18.10 10.33
N TYR A 187 25.81 16.87 9.89
CA TYR A 187 25.24 16.58 8.57
C TYR A 187 23.79 16.10 8.64
N TRP A 188 23.02 16.58 9.63
CA TRP A 188 21.62 16.19 9.81
C TRP A 188 20.75 16.43 8.57
N TRP A 189 21.07 17.46 7.79
CA TRP A 189 20.40 17.81 6.54
C TRP A 189 20.69 16.77 5.44
N VAL A 190 21.90 16.18 5.41
CA VAL A 190 22.25 15.08 4.49
C VAL A 190 21.44 13.84 4.86
N SER A 191 21.46 13.44 6.13
CA SER A 191 20.71 12.28 6.63
C SER A 191 19.21 12.40 6.36
N THR A 192 18.63 13.57 6.64
CA THR A 192 17.21 13.86 6.39
C THR A 192 16.90 13.83 4.89
N SER A 193 17.75 14.44 4.06
CA SER A 193 17.58 14.46 2.60
C SER A 193 17.67 13.06 2.00
N LEU A 194 18.58 12.22 2.50
CA LEU A 194 18.74 10.84 2.07
C LEU A 194 17.49 10.01 2.41
N ILE A 195 16.98 10.13 3.63
CA ILE A 195 15.75 9.43 4.07
C ILE A 195 14.56 9.89 3.23
N LEU A 196 14.39 11.20 3.06
CA LEU A 196 13.29 11.75 2.26
C LEU A 196 13.40 11.30 0.79
N GLY A 197 14.62 11.36 0.23
CA GLY A 197 14.92 10.87 -1.11
C GLY A 197 14.60 9.39 -1.28
N ALA A 198 14.94 8.55 -0.29
CA ALA A 198 14.60 7.13 -0.29
C ALA A 198 13.09 6.89 -0.24
N ILE A 199 12.34 7.65 0.56
CA ILE A 199 10.87 7.58 0.63
C ILE A 199 10.25 7.97 -0.72
N VAL A 200 10.70 9.06 -1.33
CA VAL A 200 10.22 9.52 -2.64
C VAL A 200 10.56 8.50 -3.73
N ALA A 201 11.79 8.00 -3.75
CA ALA A 201 12.24 6.96 -4.67
C ALA A 201 11.43 5.67 -4.50
N TYR A 202 11.11 5.29 -3.27
CA TYR A 202 10.25 4.15 -2.95
C TYR A 202 8.86 4.31 -3.58
N PHE A 203 8.14 5.41 -3.29
CA PHE A 203 6.81 5.65 -3.87
C PHE A 203 6.83 5.83 -5.39
N TYR A 204 7.90 6.40 -5.94
CA TYR A 204 8.09 6.53 -7.37
C TYR A 204 8.30 5.17 -8.05
N SER A 205 9.20 4.35 -7.48
CA SER A 205 9.50 3.00 -7.97
C SER A 205 8.24 2.14 -7.99
N LEU A 206 7.43 2.26 -6.94
CA LEU A 206 6.15 1.60 -6.81
C LEU A 206 5.23 1.91 -8.01
N LYS A 207 5.12 3.14 -8.49
CA LYS A 207 4.16 3.48 -9.55
C LYS A 207 4.67 3.22 -10.96
N ARG A 208 5.97 3.43 -11.20
CA ARG A 208 6.53 3.51 -12.56
C ARG A 208 7.55 2.43 -12.89
N TRP A 209 8.12 1.74 -11.91
CA TRP A 209 9.14 0.74 -12.19
C TRP A 209 8.52 -0.53 -12.76
N VAL A 210 8.93 -0.87 -13.98
CA VAL A 210 8.46 -2.03 -14.74
C VAL A 210 9.65 -2.85 -15.25
N GLY A 211 9.42 -4.10 -15.62
CA GLY A 211 10.41 -4.96 -16.28
C GLY A 211 10.88 -6.16 -15.44
N ARG A 212 11.80 -6.95 -16.00
CA ARG A 212 12.26 -8.21 -15.40
C ARG A 212 12.98 -8.03 -14.06
N VAL A 213 13.75 -6.95 -13.92
CA VAL A 213 14.44 -6.65 -12.66
C VAL A 213 13.43 -6.40 -11.54
N ARG A 214 12.34 -5.70 -11.84
CA ARG A 214 11.24 -5.46 -10.89
C ARG A 214 10.63 -6.77 -10.37
N ALA A 215 10.44 -7.75 -11.26
CA ALA A 215 9.88 -9.06 -10.90
C ALA A 215 10.74 -9.80 -9.87
N ARG A 216 12.07 -9.63 -9.90
CA ARG A 216 12.96 -10.22 -8.88
C ARG A 216 12.78 -9.55 -7.51
N PHE A 217 12.61 -8.22 -7.48
CA PHE A 217 12.33 -7.48 -6.24
C PHE A 217 10.93 -7.74 -5.68
N ASP A 218 9.97 -8.07 -6.54
CA ASP A 218 8.62 -8.46 -6.15
C ASP A 218 8.54 -9.76 -5.35
N ASN A 219 9.57 -10.61 -5.43
CA ASN A 219 9.69 -11.83 -4.64
C ASN A 219 10.34 -11.60 -3.26
N PHE A 220 10.94 -10.43 -3.02
CA PHE A 220 11.64 -10.16 -1.76
C PHE A 220 10.64 -9.99 -0.60
N PRO A 221 10.91 -10.49 0.62
CA PRO A 221 9.97 -10.55 1.75
C PRO A 221 9.55 -9.20 2.36
N LEU A 222 9.69 -8.09 1.63
CA LEU A 222 9.34 -6.74 2.07
C LEU A 222 8.10 -6.21 1.33
N MET A 223 7.75 -4.95 1.59
CA MET A 223 6.50 -4.28 1.19
C MET A 223 6.06 -4.48 -0.28
N TRP A 224 6.98 -4.70 -1.20
CA TRP A 224 6.68 -4.99 -2.62
C TRP A 224 5.88 -6.28 -2.82
N ARG A 225 6.17 -7.34 -2.05
CA ARG A 225 5.43 -8.61 -2.13
C ARG A 225 3.96 -8.45 -1.76
N ASN A 226 3.66 -7.74 -0.67
CA ASN A 226 2.28 -7.48 -0.24
C ASN A 226 1.49 -6.73 -1.31
N ARG A 227 2.12 -5.76 -1.98
CA ARG A 227 1.48 -5.04 -3.08
C ARG A 227 1.26 -5.93 -4.29
N ARG A 228 2.25 -6.73 -4.69
CA ARG A 228 2.12 -7.68 -5.78
C ARG A 228 0.95 -8.62 -5.52
N ASP A 229 0.93 -9.27 -4.36
CA ASP A 229 -0.09 -10.25 -4.00
C ASP A 229 -1.50 -9.63 -3.99
N MET A 230 -1.64 -8.38 -3.52
CA MET A 230 -2.90 -7.63 -3.61
C MET A 230 -3.33 -7.37 -5.05
N ARG A 231 -2.41 -6.92 -5.92
CA ARG A 231 -2.71 -6.68 -7.34
C ARG A 231 -3.03 -7.98 -8.08
N ALA A 232 -2.36 -9.07 -7.73
CA ALA A 232 -2.61 -10.40 -8.26
C ALA A 232 -4.00 -10.90 -7.87
N ALA A 233 -4.39 -10.78 -6.61
CA ALA A 233 -5.73 -11.15 -6.14
C ALA A 233 -6.83 -10.35 -6.85
N LEU A 234 -6.66 -9.03 -6.98
CA LEU A 234 -7.59 -8.19 -7.72
C LEU A 234 -7.70 -8.58 -9.20
N LEU A 235 -6.58 -8.95 -9.82
CA LEU A 235 -6.58 -9.46 -11.19
C LEU A 235 -7.40 -10.77 -11.30
N ILE A 236 -7.19 -11.74 -10.41
CA ILE A 236 -7.96 -13.00 -10.41
C ILE A 236 -9.45 -12.72 -10.22
N VAL A 237 -9.81 -11.82 -9.31
CA VAL A 237 -11.21 -11.41 -9.08
C VAL A 237 -11.81 -10.81 -10.35
N SER A 238 -11.09 -9.90 -11.02
CA SER A 238 -11.57 -9.31 -12.28
C SER A 238 -11.70 -10.37 -13.39
N LEU A 239 -10.73 -11.28 -13.53
CA LEU A 239 -10.79 -12.37 -14.50
C LEU A 239 -11.96 -13.33 -14.23
N ALA A 240 -12.20 -13.69 -12.96
CA ALA A 240 -13.33 -14.51 -12.55
C ALA A 240 -14.68 -13.87 -12.93
N GLY A 241 -14.82 -12.56 -12.70
CA GLY A 241 -16.02 -11.80 -13.10
C GLY A 241 -16.21 -11.73 -14.61
N LEU A 242 -15.13 -11.56 -15.39
CA LEU A 242 -15.19 -11.53 -16.85
C LEU A 242 -15.54 -12.90 -17.45
N PHE A 243 -15.07 -13.99 -16.85
CA PHE A 243 -15.47 -15.35 -17.22
C PHE A 243 -16.93 -15.65 -16.90
N ASP A 244 -17.53 -14.97 -15.94
CA ASP A 244 -18.95 -15.06 -15.68
C ASP A 244 -19.81 -14.39 -16.75
N SER A 245 -19.22 -13.46 -17.50
CA SER A 245 -19.81 -12.82 -18.69
C SER A 245 -19.43 -13.53 -20.00
N ASN A 246 -18.91 -14.77 -19.94
CA ASN A 246 -18.49 -15.57 -21.10
C ASN A 246 -17.40 -14.93 -21.98
N LEU A 247 -16.56 -14.06 -21.42
CA LEU A 247 -15.40 -13.53 -22.15
C LEU A 247 -14.27 -14.57 -22.18
N THR A 248 -13.57 -14.66 -23.31
CA THR A 248 -12.33 -15.45 -23.40
C THR A 248 -11.23 -14.83 -22.53
N LEU A 249 -10.26 -15.64 -22.08
CA LEU A 249 -9.13 -15.16 -21.28
C LEU A 249 -8.40 -13.99 -21.92
N ARG A 250 -8.22 -14.02 -23.25
CA ARG A 250 -7.60 -12.92 -24.00
C ARG A 250 -8.43 -11.64 -23.93
N ALA A 251 -9.74 -11.74 -24.17
CA ALA A 251 -10.64 -10.59 -24.10
C ALA A 251 -10.64 -10.00 -22.68
N ALA A 252 -10.66 -10.87 -21.66
CA ALA A 252 -10.62 -10.47 -20.26
C ALA A 252 -9.33 -9.72 -19.90
N ILE A 253 -8.16 -10.25 -20.25
CA ILE A 253 -6.85 -9.59 -20.03
C ILE A 253 -6.81 -8.22 -20.71
N ASN A 254 -7.23 -8.14 -21.97
CA ASN A 254 -7.24 -6.88 -22.70
C ASN A 254 -8.21 -5.87 -22.07
N ARG A 255 -9.37 -6.29 -21.56
CA ARG A 255 -10.32 -5.42 -20.86
C ARG A 255 -9.70 -4.81 -19.60
N VAL A 256 -9.05 -5.63 -18.76
CA VAL A 256 -8.37 -5.16 -17.54
C VAL A 256 -7.17 -4.24 -17.89
N ALA A 257 -6.48 -4.48 -19.00
CA ALA A 257 -5.31 -3.68 -19.39
C ALA A 257 -5.64 -2.20 -19.66
N HIS A 258 -6.88 -1.88 -20.05
CA HIS A 258 -7.32 -0.50 -20.31
C HIS A 258 -7.31 0.37 -19.06
N THR A 259 -7.64 -0.21 -17.90
CA THR A 259 -7.76 0.46 -16.60
C THR A 259 -6.56 0.21 -15.68
N ALA A 260 -5.67 -0.71 -16.08
CA ALA A 260 -4.47 -1.07 -15.35
C ALA A 260 -3.42 0.05 -15.27
N ASP A 261 -2.76 0.13 -14.12
CA ASP A 261 -1.56 0.96 -13.94
C ASP A 261 -0.36 0.42 -14.74
N PRO A 262 0.72 1.21 -14.96
CA PRO A 262 1.84 0.81 -15.82
C PRO A 262 2.48 -0.55 -15.46
N TRP A 263 2.57 -0.88 -14.17
CA TRP A 263 3.13 -2.15 -13.72
C TRP A 263 2.21 -3.32 -14.06
N LEU A 264 0.92 -3.21 -13.74
CA LEU A 264 -0.04 -4.26 -14.07
C LEU A 264 -0.22 -4.40 -15.59
N ARG A 265 -0.21 -3.28 -16.33
CA ARG A 265 -0.28 -3.27 -17.79
C ARG A 265 0.91 -4.00 -18.42
N TRP A 266 2.12 -3.85 -17.89
CA TRP A 266 3.29 -4.59 -18.38
C TRP A 266 3.10 -6.11 -18.27
N HIS A 267 2.58 -6.59 -17.13
CA HIS A 267 2.25 -8.00 -16.95
C HIS A 267 1.16 -8.46 -17.92
N LEU A 268 0.04 -7.72 -18.03
CA LEU A 268 -1.08 -8.07 -18.90
C LEU A 268 -0.69 -8.11 -20.39
N MET A 269 0.13 -7.14 -20.85
CA MET A 269 0.65 -7.14 -22.22
C MET A 269 1.58 -8.33 -22.47
N THR A 270 2.38 -8.71 -21.46
CA THR A 270 3.23 -9.91 -21.54
C THR A 270 2.38 -11.19 -21.63
N MET A 271 1.31 -11.29 -20.82
CA MET A 271 0.37 -12.42 -20.89
C MET A 271 -0.32 -12.50 -22.25
N SER A 272 -0.82 -11.36 -22.75
CA SER A 272 -1.49 -11.28 -24.06
C SER A 272 -0.55 -11.68 -25.21
N LYS A 273 0.72 -11.26 -25.16
CA LYS A 273 1.75 -11.69 -26.12
C LYS A 273 1.96 -13.21 -26.06
N ARG A 274 2.12 -13.78 -24.86
CA ARG A 274 2.35 -15.23 -24.69
C ARG A 274 1.16 -16.07 -25.14
N LEU A 275 -0.07 -15.64 -24.85
CA LEU A 275 -1.28 -16.29 -25.36
C LEU A 275 -1.34 -16.29 -26.89
N THR A 276 -0.72 -15.31 -27.56
CA THR A 276 -0.66 -15.23 -29.02
C THR A 276 0.33 -16.22 -29.60
N GLN A 277 1.44 -16.43 -28.89
CA GLN A 277 2.48 -17.38 -29.28
C GLN A 277 2.10 -18.82 -28.99
N HIS A 278 1.40 -19.05 -27.87
CA HIS A 278 0.99 -20.38 -27.39
C HIS A 278 -0.47 -20.36 -26.93
N PRO A 279 -1.45 -20.40 -27.85
CA PRO A 279 -2.88 -20.38 -27.51
C PRO A 279 -3.33 -21.61 -26.71
N ASP A 280 -2.64 -22.73 -26.88
CA ASP A 280 -2.84 -24.03 -26.24
C ASP A 280 -2.37 -24.07 -24.79
N GLN A 281 -1.57 -23.08 -24.35
CA GLN A 281 -0.95 -23.05 -23.02
C GLN A 281 -1.32 -21.78 -22.25
N PRO A 282 -2.63 -21.57 -21.95
CA PRO A 282 -3.09 -20.36 -21.25
C PRO A 282 -2.43 -20.19 -19.88
N MET A 283 -2.03 -21.30 -19.25
CA MET A 283 -1.39 -21.28 -17.95
C MET A 283 0.02 -20.68 -17.98
N ARG A 284 0.88 -21.15 -18.90
CA ARG A 284 2.23 -20.58 -19.09
C ARG A 284 2.19 -19.13 -19.52
N ALA A 285 1.11 -18.71 -20.17
CA ALA A 285 0.93 -17.32 -20.52
C ALA A 285 0.68 -16.42 -19.30
N LEU A 286 -0.01 -16.93 -18.26
CA LEU A 286 -0.27 -16.20 -17.02
C LEU A 286 0.94 -16.10 -16.09
N ASP A 287 1.92 -17.00 -16.21
CA ASP A 287 3.12 -17.04 -15.36
C ASP A 287 4.13 -15.91 -15.67
N THR A 288 3.77 -14.68 -15.34
CA THR A 288 4.62 -13.50 -15.51
C THR A 288 5.36 -13.10 -14.23
N GLY A 289 5.29 -13.92 -13.17
CA GLY A 289 5.79 -13.61 -11.83
C GLY A 289 4.87 -12.72 -10.98
N ILE A 290 3.66 -12.42 -11.46
CA ILE A 290 2.66 -11.67 -10.69
C ILE A 290 1.96 -12.52 -9.63
N PHE A 291 1.74 -13.80 -9.92
CA PHE A 291 1.06 -14.74 -9.03
C PHE A 291 2.07 -15.40 -8.09
N SER A 292 1.63 -15.75 -6.88
CA SER A 292 2.42 -16.58 -5.98
C SER A 292 2.49 -18.02 -6.50
N GLU A 293 3.52 -18.76 -6.10
CA GLU A 293 3.70 -20.19 -6.47
C GLU A 293 2.43 -21.01 -6.20
N MET A 294 1.82 -20.89 -5.02
CA MET A 294 0.54 -21.56 -4.70
C MET A 294 -0.58 -21.27 -5.72
N ILE A 295 -0.72 -20.01 -6.18
CA ILE A 295 -1.74 -19.66 -7.19
C ILE A 295 -1.37 -20.30 -8.52
N VAL A 296 -0.08 -20.26 -8.89
CA VAL A 296 0.41 -20.91 -10.10
C VAL A 296 0.15 -22.42 -10.05
N ASP A 297 0.45 -23.09 -8.95
CA ASP A 297 0.20 -24.53 -8.81
C ASP A 297 -1.29 -24.85 -8.95
N THR A 298 -2.16 -24.09 -8.27
CA THR A 298 -3.62 -24.28 -8.33
C THR A 298 -4.15 -24.15 -9.76
N ILE A 299 -3.68 -23.15 -10.52
CA ILE A 299 -4.14 -22.95 -11.90
C ILE A 299 -3.53 -24.03 -12.82
N THR A 300 -2.30 -24.48 -12.56
CA THR A 300 -1.65 -25.56 -13.32
C THR A 300 -2.39 -26.88 -13.17
N ASP A 301 -2.73 -27.24 -11.94
CA ASP A 301 -3.47 -28.47 -11.63
C ASP A 301 -4.89 -28.47 -12.21
N ALA A 302 -5.50 -27.29 -12.34
CA ALA A 302 -6.81 -27.12 -12.95
C ALA A 302 -6.78 -27.14 -14.48
N ALA A 303 -5.71 -26.61 -15.09
CA ALA A 303 -5.52 -26.67 -16.53
C ALA A 303 -5.36 -28.12 -17.02
N GLY A 304 -4.70 -28.98 -16.25
CA GLY A 304 -4.62 -30.42 -16.55
C GLY A 304 -5.96 -31.17 -16.48
N ARG A 305 -7.03 -30.52 -16.01
CA ARG A 305 -8.38 -31.10 -15.84
C ARG A 305 -9.45 -30.41 -16.69
N ASP A 306 -9.08 -29.56 -17.66
CA ASP A 306 -9.99 -28.70 -18.45
C ASP A 306 -10.91 -27.80 -17.58
N GLN A 307 -10.51 -27.53 -16.34
CA GLN A 307 -11.28 -26.78 -15.33
C GLN A 307 -10.68 -25.40 -15.04
N PHE A 308 -9.91 -24.85 -15.97
CA PHE A 308 -9.18 -23.59 -15.79
C PHE A 308 -10.09 -22.42 -15.37
N GLU A 309 -11.22 -22.21 -16.06
CA GLU A 309 -12.14 -21.12 -15.72
C GLU A 309 -12.75 -21.31 -14.33
N ALA A 310 -13.11 -22.55 -13.97
CA ALA A 310 -13.66 -22.88 -12.66
C ALA A 310 -12.64 -22.60 -11.54
N ALA A 311 -11.36 -22.89 -11.76
CA ALA A 311 -10.29 -22.59 -10.82
C ALA A 311 -10.04 -21.10 -10.65
N ILE A 312 -10.07 -20.31 -11.73
CA ILE A 312 -9.97 -18.84 -11.61
C ILE A 312 -11.18 -18.28 -10.85
N LYS A 313 -12.39 -18.80 -11.10
CA LYS A 313 -13.60 -18.42 -10.37
C LYS A 313 -13.54 -18.76 -8.88
N SER A 314 -13.05 -19.95 -8.52
CA SER A 314 -12.88 -20.34 -7.12
C SER A 314 -11.80 -19.52 -6.43
N LEU A 315 -10.64 -19.36 -7.07
CA LEU A 315 -9.56 -18.51 -6.58
C LEU A 315 -10.04 -17.08 -6.36
N GLY A 316 -10.82 -16.50 -7.27
CA GLY A 316 -11.33 -15.13 -7.17
C GLY A 316 -12.09 -14.88 -5.87
N ARG A 317 -12.96 -15.80 -5.46
CA ARG A 317 -13.78 -15.67 -4.24
C ARG A 317 -12.92 -15.64 -2.96
N GLU A 318 -11.83 -16.38 -2.93
CA GLU A 318 -10.96 -16.50 -1.75
C GLU A 318 -9.75 -15.57 -1.77
N SER A 319 -9.38 -15.02 -2.93
CA SER A 319 -8.10 -14.33 -3.14
C SER A 319 -7.94 -13.09 -2.26
N LEU A 320 -8.97 -12.24 -2.14
CA LEU A 320 -8.87 -11.02 -1.32
C LEU A 320 -8.75 -11.34 0.17
N ALA A 321 -9.53 -12.30 0.67
CA ALA A 321 -9.46 -12.72 2.07
C ALA A 321 -8.09 -13.32 2.42
N ARG A 322 -7.55 -14.17 1.55
CA ARG A 322 -6.19 -14.73 1.70
C ARG A 322 -5.11 -13.67 1.69
N VAL A 323 -5.21 -12.67 0.81
CA VAL A 323 -4.26 -11.55 0.80
C VAL A 323 -4.33 -10.78 2.10
N VAL A 324 -5.53 -10.48 2.62
CA VAL A 324 -5.66 -9.80 3.91
C VAL A 324 -4.97 -10.57 5.03
N GLU A 325 -5.16 -11.88 5.09
CA GLU A 325 -4.54 -12.71 6.13
C GLU A 325 -3.02 -12.82 5.97
N ALA A 326 -2.53 -13.03 4.74
CA ALA A 326 -1.11 -13.03 4.42
C ALA A 326 -0.45 -11.70 4.80
N VAL A 327 -1.12 -10.58 4.53
CA VAL A 327 -0.65 -9.24 4.89
C VAL A 327 -0.57 -9.06 6.40
N LYS A 328 -1.57 -9.48 7.16
CA LYS A 328 -1.52 -9.43 8.64
C LYS A 328 -0.33 -10.23 9.19
N ARG A 329 -0.11 -11.44 8.66
CA ARG A 329 1.02 -12.28 9.07
C ARG A 329 2.36 -11.65 8.71
N ASN A 330 2.52 -11.20 7.46
CA ASN A 330 3.76 -10.59 6.99
C ASN A 330 4.06 -9.26 7.69
N ALA A 331 3.03 -8.47 8.00
CA ALA A 331 3.19 -7.21 8.74
C ALA A 331 3.71 -7.46 10.17
N ARG A 332 3.23 -8.50 10.86
CA ARG A 332 3.78 -8.91 12.16
C ARG A 332 5.25 -9.36 12.06
N LEU A 333 5.58 -10.16 11.05
CA LEU A 333 6.97 -10.58 10.84
C LEU A 333 7.87 -9.37 10.55
N THR A 334 7.42 -8.46 9.67
CA THR A 334 8.13 -7.21 9.36
C THR A 334 8.32 -6.35 10.61
N HIS A 335 7.30 -6.26 11.47
CA HIS A 335 7.39 -5.54 12.75
C HIS A 335 8.51 -6.09 13.62
N TYR A 336 8.55 -7.40 13.87
CA TYR A 336 9.58 -7.99 14.73
C TYR A 336 10.98 -7.89 14.14
N VAL A 337 11.13 -8.03 12.82
CA VAL A 337 12.43 -7.87 12.14
C VAL A 337 12.92 -6.42 12.26
N LEU A 338 12.06 -5.43 11.97
CA LEU A 338 12.41 -4.03 12.10
C LEU A 338 12.67 -3.64 13.55
N LEU A 339 11.90 -4.18 14.49
CA LEU A 339 12.09 -3.95 15.92
C LEU A 339 13.42 -4.53 16.40
N ALA A 340 13.74 -5.78 16.05
CA ALA A 340 15.00 -6.40 16.40
C ALA A 340 16.18 -5.61 15.83
N PHE A 341 16.09 -5.17 14.58
CA PHE A 341 17.09 -4.31 13.96
C PHE A 341 17.25 -2.97 14.71
N ALA A 342 16.15 -2.30 15.03
CA ALA A 342 16.18 -1.03 15.77
C ALA A 342 16.73 -1.19 17.21
N VAL A 343 16.39 -2.28 17.90
CA VAL A 343 16.92 -2.60 19.23
C VAL A 343 18.42 -2.88 19.17
N VAL A 344 18.88 -3.68 18.20
CA VAL A 344 20.32 -3.94 18.01
C VAL A 344 21.06 -2.62 17.78
N LEU A 345 20.57 -1.76 16.88
CA LEU A 345 21.18 -0.44 16.65
C LEU A 345 21.19 0.42 17.92
N PHE A 346 20.10 0.40 18.69
CA PHE A 346 20.01 1.16 19.95
C PHE A 346 21.01 0.64 21.00
N LEU A 347 21.19 -0.67 21.11
CA LEU A 347 22.17 -1.27 22.01
C LEU A 347 23.61 -0.99 21.55
N THR A 348 23.89 -1.09 20.25
CA THR A 348 25.25 -0.88 19.76
C THR A 348 25.67 0.59 19.77
N ILE A 349 24.77 1.49 19.35
CA ILE A 349 25.06 2.93 19.22
C ILE A 349 24.71 3.65 20.51
N GLY A 350 23.45 3.58 20.96
CA GLY A 350 23.00 4.33 22.15
C GLY A 350 23.72 3.89 23.43
N VAL A 351 23.67 2.60 23.77
CA VAL A 351 24.36 2.10 24.97
C VAL A 351 25.87 2.13 24.79
N GLY A 352 26.37 1.85 23.58
CA GLY A 352 27.80 1.98 23.25
C GLY A 352 28.35 3.37 23.53
N SER A 353 27.69 4.43 23.04
CA SER A 353 28.10 5.82 23.24
C SER A 353 28.11 6.22 24.72
N TYR A 354 27.15 5.70 25.51
CA TYR A 354 27.11 5.90 26.96
C TYR A 354 28.29 5.20 27.68
N ILE A 355 28.55 3.93 27.36
CA ILE A 355 29.65 3.15 27.96
C ILE A 355 31.00 3.80 27.62
N VAL A 356 31.22 4.20 26.37
CA VAL A 356 32.46 4.87 25.94
C VAL A 356 32.68 6.16 26.73
N THR A 357 31.63 6.99 26.84
CA THR A 357 31.70 8.24 27.62
C THR A 357 32.06 7.96 29.09
N GLY A 358 31.44 6.95 29.71
CA GLY A 358 31.77 6.53 31.07
C GLY A 358 33.19 6.02 31.22
N ALA A 359 33.66 5.15 30.31
CA ALA A 359 34.99 4.57 30.34
C ALA A 359 36.09 5.63 30.18
N VAL A 360 35.92 6.59 29.28
CA VAL A 360 36.85 7.71 29.07
C VAL A 360 36.90 8.61 30.32
N ASN A 361 35.76 8.86 30.97
CA ASN A 361 35.71 9.64 32.21
C ASN A 361 36.34 8.92 33.41
N MET A 362 36.09 7.61 33.60
CA MET A 362 36.64 6.84 34.73
C MET A 362 38.16 6.64 34.64
N THR A 363 38.70 6.46 33.43
CA THR A 363 40.15 6.39 33.21
C THR A 363 40.85 7.75 33.30
N GLY A 364 40.10 8.87 33.35
CA GLY A 364 40.63 10.20 33.66
C GLY A 364 40.94 10.44 35.14
N GLY A 365 40.41 9.61 36.05
CA GLY A 365 40.55 9.78 37.51
C GLY A 365 41.75 9.08 38.16
N ILE A 366 42.56 8.32 37.41
CA ILE A 366 43.77 7.67 37.95
C ILE A 366 44.97 8.58 37.63
N PRO A 367 45.55 9.31 38.60
CA PRO A 367 46.81 9.98 38.38
C PRO A 367 47.86 8.92 38.05
N VAL A 368 48.60 9.14 36.97
CA VAL A 368 49.75 8.30 36.61
C VAL A 368 50.82 8.50 37.69
N ALA A 369 50.79 7.66 38.71
CA ALA A 369 51.87 7.54 39.66
C ALA A 369 53.04 6.85 38.95
N GLY A 370 54.04 7.61 38.54
CA GLY A 370 55.31 7.07 38.07
C GLY A 370 55.94 7.84 36.91
N ALA A 371 56.41 9.05 37.17
CA ALA A 371 57.48 9.68 36.39
C ALA A 371 58.25 10.64 37.31
N GLN A 372 59.12 10.08 38.15
CA GLN A 372 60.35 10.71 38.62
C GLN A 372 61.44 9.65 38.63
#